data_AF-A0A4Q4DGV3-F1
#
_entry.id   AF-A0A4Q4DGV3-F1
#
_cell.length_a   1.000
_cell.length_b   1.000
_cell.length_c   1.000
_cell.angle_alpha   90.00
_cell.angle_beta   90.00
_cell.angle_gamma   90.00
#
_symmetry.space_group_name_H-M   'P 1'
#
loop_
_entity.id
_entity.type
_entity.pdbx_description
1 polymer ?
#
loop_
_entity_poly.entity_id
_entity_poly.type
_entity_poly.pdbx_seq_one_letter_code
_entity_poly.pdbx_strand_id
1 'polypeptide(L)'
;MTGSRDPCCDGRSGTATVRAMTAESTDSWAGWYRDRLGAEAITLSAGGQHVRTHIRGVEYEGADFAVLEAVGAGGLLSSCVMEWDIPMPVSSAGTVQQATLSCLLTLGERAAEGPVGRAELSLTLHCGGAAYASGIAGGGFEEALGRIRRQLPSGTELGGRPLVGAS
;
A
#
# COMPACT_ATOMS: atom_id res chain seq x y z
N MET A 1 46.36 -6.69 -62.75
CA MET A 1 47.38 -6.51 -61.69
C MET A 1 46.63 -6.20 -60.41
N THR A 2 46.47 -7.22 -59.53
CA THR A 2 46.99 -7.26 -58.14
C THR A 2 46.25 -6.31 -57.19
N GLY A 3 45.64 -6.69 -56.07
CA GLY A 3 45.61 -7.93 -55.30
C GLY A 3 44.88 -7.66 -53.97
N SER A 4 44.38 -8.75 -53.37
CA SER A 4 43.66 -8.88 -52.09
C SER A 4 44.28 -8.16 -50.87
N ARG A 5 43.43 -7.77 -49.89
CA ARG A 5 43.62 -7.96 -48.43
C ARG A 5 42.40 -7.51 -47.60
N ASP A 6 41.65 -8.49 -47.09
CA ASP A 6 41.13 -8.49 -45.69
C ASP A 6 42.35 -8.53 -44.72
N PRO A 7 42.29 -8.05 -43.45
CA PRO A 7 41.32 -8.50 -42.43
C PRO A 7 40.96 -7.50 -41.30
N CYS A 8 39.89 -7.80 -40.53
CA CYS A 8 39.95 -8.05 -39.08
C CYS A 8 38.54 -8.00 -38.45
N CYS A 9 38.15 -9.15 -37.90
CA CYS A 9 37.07 -9.30 -36.94
C CYS A 9 37.38 -8.62 -35.59
N ASP A 10 36.31 -8.53 -34.81
CA ASP A 10 36.22 -8.44 -33.35
C ASP A 10 36.05 -7.06 -32.70
N GLY A 11 34.82 -6.87 -32.20
CA GLY A 11 34.44 -5.74 -31.36
C GLY A 11 33.06 -5.96 -30.73
N ARG A 12 32.89 -7.08 -30.04
CA ARG A 12 31.88 -7.39 -28.99
C ARG A 12 30.59 -6.56 -29.06
N SER A 13 29.53 -7.17 -29.62
CA SER A 13 28.17 -6.90 -29.17
C SER A 13 28.07 -7.31 -27.70
N GLY A 14 28.34 -6.35 -26.80
CA GLY A 14 27.86 -6.43 -25.44
C GLY A 14 26.34 -6.30 -25.51
N THR A 15 25.64 -7.43 -25.57
CA THR A 15 24.27 -7.52 -25.12
C THR A 15 24.29 -7.07 -23.67
N ALA A 16 24.07 -5.77 -23.45
CA ALA A 16 23.53 -5.33 -22.19
C ALA A 16 22.22 -6.09 -22.06
N THR A 17 22.24 -7.12 -21.23
CA THR A 17 21.02 -7.68 -20.66
C THR A 17 20.33 -6.48 -20.03
N VAL A 18 19.41 -5.87 -20.77
CA VAL A 18 18.35 -5.07 -20.21
C VAL A 18 17.72 -6.03 -19.21
N ARG A 19 18.07 -5.86 -17.93
CA ARG A 19 17.28 -6.43 -16.86
C ARG A 19 15.89 -5.94 -17.19
N ALA A 20 15.02 -6.86 -17.60
CA ALA A 20 13.60 -6.61 -17.56
C ALA A 20 13.35 -6.18 -16.11
N MET A 21 13.18 -4.88 -15.90
CA MET A 21 12.50 -4.41 -14.71
C MET A 21 11.13 -5.04 -14.84
N THR A 22 10.93 -6.13 -14.11
CA THR A 22 9.58 -6.57 -13.80
C THR A 22 8.93 -5.36 -13.20
N ALA A 23 8.02 -4.72 -13.93
CA ALA A 23 7.26 -3.60 -13.41
C ALA A 23 6.56 -4.13 -12.17
N GLU A 24 7.08 -3.79 -10.99
CA GLU A 24 6.39 -4.07 -9.75
C GLU A 24 5.06 -3.36 -9.87
N SER A 25 4.00 -4.14 -10.02
CA SER A 25 2.67 -3.58 -10.19
C SER A 25 2.35 -2.78 -8.93
N THR A 26 2.16 -1.48 -9.09
CA THR A 26 1.91 -0.56 -7.99
C THR A 26 0.42 -0.22 -8.02
N ASP A 27 -0.26 -0.52 -6.92
CA ASP A 27 -1.65 -0.09 -6.73
C ASP A 27 -1.63 1.30 -6.08
N SER A 28 -2.59 2.16 -6.43
CA SER A 28 -2.68 3.50 -5.88
C SER A 28 -4.11 3.92 -5.64
N TRP A 29 -4.35 4.63 -4.54
CA TRP A 29 -5.65 5.06 -4.08
C TRP A 29 -5.61 6.53 -3.66
N ALA A 30 -6.63 7.27 -4.08
CA ALA A 30 -6.85 8.62 -3.57
C ALA A 30 -7.33 8.55 -2.13
N GLY A 31 -6.87 9.49 -1.31
CA GLY A 31 -7.26 9.60 0.09
C GLY A 31 -7.20 11.03 0.60
N TRP A 32 -7.49 11.18 1.87
CA TRP A 32 -7.44 12.43 2.61
C TRP A 32 -6.53 12.28 3.83
N TYR A 33 -5.64 13.26 4.01
CA TYR A 33 -4.89 13.46 5.23
C TYR A 33 -5.47 14.65 5.98
N ARG A 34 -5.56 14.54 7.32
CA ARG A 34 -6.00 15.62 8.20
C ARG A 34 -5.13 15.69 9.44
N ASP A 35 -4.69 16.89 9.78
CA ASP A 35 -4.03 17.20 11.06
C ASP A 35 -4.51 18.54 11.61
N ARG A 36 -3.83 19.04 12.65
CA ARG A 36 -4.13 20.33 13.28
C ARG A 36 -4.04 21.55 12.34
N LEU A 37 -3.32 21.44 11.22
CA LEU A 37 -3.12 22.53 10.26
C LEU A 37 -4.15 22.48 9.12
N GLY A 38 -4.88 21.38 8.97
CA GLY A 38 -5.97 21.25 8.01
C GLY A 38 -5.97 19.92 7.27
N ALA A 39 -6.73 19.88 6.16
CA ALA A 39 -6.89 18.72 5.32
C ALA A 39 -6.16 18.89 3.98
N GLU A 40 -5.59 17.80 3.44
CA GLU A 40 -5.08 17.75 2.07
C GLU A 40 -5.45 16.43 1.40
N ALA A 41 -5.63 16.46 0.08
CA ALA A 41 -5.77 15.26 -0.72
C ALA A 41 -4.40 14.60 -0.87
N ILE A 42 -4.35 13.29 -0.68
CA ILE A 42 -3.13 12.49 -0.78
C ILE A 42 -3.36 11.31 -1.74
N THR A 43 -2.26 10.74 -2.21
CA THR A 43 -2.25 9.44 -2.87
C THR A 43 -1.50 8.47 -1.98
N LEU A 44 -2.10 7.33 -1.68
CA LEU A 44 -1.41 6.18 -1.11
C LEU A 44 -1.10 5.21 -2.22
N SER A 45 0.11 4.65 -2.22
CA SER A 45 0.51 3.61 -3.15
C SER A 45 1.07 2.41 -2.41
N ALA A 46 0.82 1.22 -2.93
CA ALA A 46 1.42 -0.02 -2.46
C ALA A 46 2.04 -0.75 -3.64
N GLY A 47 3.32 -1.08 -3.53
CA GLY A 47 4.06 -1.81 -4.56
C GLY A 47 5.19 -2.61 -3.92
N GLY A 48 5.43 -3.81 -4.43
CA GLY A 48 6.45 -4.71 -3.87
C GLY A 48 6.15 -5.08 -2.42
N GLN A 49 6.96 -4.56 -1.48
CA GLN A 49 6.86 -4.78 -0.03
C GLN A 49 6.68 -3.48 0.76
N HIS A 50 6.37 -2.36 0.09
CA HIS A 50 6.28 -1.06 0.73
C HIS A 50 5.01 -0.30 0.36
N VAL A 51 4.49 0.43 1.34
CA VAL A 51 3.47 1.46 1.19
C VAL A 51 4.16 2.81 1.15
N ARG A 52 3.73 3.69 0.26
CA ARG A 52 4.21 5.07 0.18
C ARG A 52 3.08 6.08 0.15
N THR A 53 3.35 7.27 0.66
CA THR A 53 2.50 8.45 0.47
C THR A 53 3.34 9.71 0.54
N HIS A 54 2.81 10.82 0.02
CA HIS A 54 3.48 12.11 0.02
C HIS A 54 2.52 13.17 0.57
N ILE A 55 2.96 13.84 1.63
CA ILE A 55 2.14 14.77 2.43
C ILE A 55 2.96 16.05 2.64
N ARG A 56 2.45 17.19 2.18
CA ARG A 56 3.11 18.52 2.29
C ARG A 56 4.61 18.54 1.91
N GLY A 57 5.00 17.84 0.86
CA GLY A 57 6.39 17.83 0.41
C GLY A 57 7.28 16.78 1.09
N VAL A 58 6.72 15.96 1.98
CA VAL A 58 7.45 14.90 2.68
C VAL A 58 6.94 13.54 2.19
N GLU A 59 7.87 12.71 1.73
CA GLU A 59 7.60 11.32 1.39
C GLU A 59 7.65 10.45 2.64
N TYR A 60 6.69 9.54 2.76
CA TYR A 60 6.59 8.56 3.83
C TYR A 60 6.53 7.17 3.25
N GLU A 61 7.28 6.24 3.83
CA GLU A 61 7.36 4.85 3.43
C GLU A 61 7.30 3.91 4.63
N GLY A 62 6.74 2.72 4.45
CA GLY A 62 6.68 1.70 5.49
C GLY A 62 6.27 0.34 4.95
N ALA A 63 6.50 -0.72 5.72
CA ALA A 63 6.06 -2.08 5.39
C ALA A 63 4.55 -2.30 5.58
N ASP A 64 3.86 -1.35 6.24
CA ASP A 64 2.41 -1.32 6.46
C ASP A 64 1.98 0.14 6.60
N PHE A 65 0.70 0.44 6.31
CA PHE A 65 0.12 1.77 6.49
C PHE A 65 0.27 2.30 7.92
N ALA A 66 0.21 1.42 8.93
CA ALA A 66 0.29 1.79 10.34
C ALA A 66 1.72 2.12 10.82
N VAL A 67 2.74 1.89 10.00
CA VAL A 67 4.17 2.09 10.34
C VAL A 67 4.90 2.94 9.31
N LEU A 68 4.21 3.94 8.73
CA LEU A 68 4.80 4.92 7.83
C LEU A 68 5.81 5.81 8.56
N GLU A 69 7.00 5.94 7.99
CA GLU A 69 8.09 6.79 8.47
C GLU A 69 8.57 7.73 7.36
N ALA A 70 9.06 8.91 7.73
CA ALA A 70 9.54 9.87 6.77
C ALA A 70 10.80 9.36 6.07
N VAL A 71 10.86 9.53 4.75
CA VAL A 71 12.06 9.27 3.98
C VAL A 71 13.00 10.48 4.11
N GLY A 72 14.16 10.28 4.75
CA GLY A 72 15.16 11.33 4.94
C GLY A 72 14.89 12.23 6.15
N ALA A 73 15.08 13.55 6.00
CA ALA A 73 15.01 14.51 7.12
C ALA A 73 13.59 15.03 7.43
N GLY A 74 12.55 14.26 7.06
CA GLY A 74 11.16 14.63 7.29
C GLY A 74 10.71 14.47 8.75
N GLY A 75 9.64 15.16 9.12
CA GLY A 75 9.03 15.05 10.45
C GLY A 75 8.25 13.75 10.63
N LEU A 76 7.99 13.36 11.88
CA LEU A 76 7.19 12.18 12.19
C LEU A 76 5.71 12.41 11.87
N LEU A 77 5.04 11.42 11.25
CA LEU A 77 3.58 11.39 11.20
C LEU A 77 3.01 11.14 12.59
N SER A 78 2.28 12.11 13.10
CA SER A 78 1.66 12.07 14.43
C SER A 78 0.47 13.02 14.48
N SER A 79 -0.44 12.77 15.42
CA SER A 79 -1.62 13.62 15.67
C SER A 79 -2.40 13.93 14.39
N CYS A 80 -2.62 12.89 13.57
CA CYS A 80 -3.24 13.00 12.25
C CYS A 80 -4.14 11.80 11.93
N VAL A 81 -4.98 11.98 10.91
CA VAL A 81 -5.90 10.97 10.39
C VAL A 81 -5.69 10.84 8.88
N MET A 82 -5.70 9.61 8.38
CA MET A 82 -5.72 9.29 6.97
C MET A 82 -6.92 8.41 6.63
N GLU A 83 -7.62 8.76 5.55
CA GLU A 83 -8.80 8.08 5.05
C GLU A 83 -8.61 7.75 3.57
N TRP A 84 -8.84 6.50 3.17
CA TRP A 84 -8.80 6.08 1.77
C TRP A 84 -9.68 4.85 1.52
N ASP A 85 -10.06 4.66 0.26
CA ASP A 85 -10.88 3.53 -0.16
C ASP A 85 -10.11 2.63 -1.13
N ILE A 86 -10.16 1.32 -0.89
CA ILE A 86 -9.57 0.30 -1.75
C ILE A 86 -10.71 -0.47 -2.44
N PRO A 87 -10.88 -0.34 -3.78
CA PRO A 87 -11.78 -1.21 -4.52
C PRO A 87 -11.19 -2.63 -4.55
N MET A 88 -11.99 -3.63 -4.19
CA MET A 88 -11.55 -5.02 -4.21
C MET A 88 -12.67 -5.99 -4.62
N PRO A 89 -12.36 -7.03 -5.41
CA PRO A 89 -13.34 -8.05 -5.75
C PRO A 89 -13.62 -8.94 -4.53
N VAL A 90 -14.87 -9.34 -4.36
CA VAL A 90 -15.30 -10.33 -3.37
C VAL A 90 -16.07 -11.43 -4.09
N SER A 91 -15.64 -12.68 -3.93
CA SER A 91 -16.35 -13.84 -4.47
C SER A 91 -17.27 -14.43 -3.41
N SER A 92 -18.49 -14.79 -3.80
CA SER A 92 -19.44 -15.52 -2.95
C SER A 92 -20.36 -16.36 -3.82
N ALA A 93 -20.56 -17.63 -3.48
CA ALA A 93 -21.42 -18.57 -4.22
C ALA A 93 -21.15 -18.57 -5.74
N GLY A 94 -19.88 -18.50 -6.14
CA GLY A 94 -19.46 -18.50 -7.55
C GLY A 94 -19.68 -17.18 -8.30
N THR A 95 -20.16 -16.13 -7.64
CA THR A 95 -20.31 -14.78 -8.22
C THR A 95 -19.24 -13.84 -7.66
N VAL A 96 -18.63 -13.04 -8.52
CA VAL A 96 -17.72 -11.97 -8.11
C VAL A 96 -18.48 -10.65 -8.11
N GLN A 97 -18.47 -9.96 -6.98
CA GLN A 97 -18.98 -8.59 -6.85
C GLN A 97 -17.85 -7.63 -6.51
N GLN A 98 -17.99 -6.36 -6.92
CA GLN A 98 -17.08 -5.30 -6.51
C GLN A 98 -17.49 -4.80 -5.13
N ALA A 99 -16.52 -4.71 -4.23
CA ALA A 99 -16.66 -4.17 -2.89
C ALA A 99 -15.72 -2.98 -2.69
N THR A 100 -15.99 -2.21 -1.65
CA THR A 100 -15.11 -1.12 -1.20
C THR A 100 -14.62 -1.44 0.20
N LEU A 101 -13.31 -1.44 0.38
CA LEU A 101 -12.68 -1.49 1.70
C LEU A 101 -12.29 -0.07 2.10
N SER A 102 -13.07 0.52 2.99
CA SER A 102 -12.79 1.83 3.57
C SER A 102 -11.78 1.70 4.70
N CYS A 103 -10.71 2.46 4.62
CA CYS A 103 -9.58 2.45 5.53
C CYS A 103 -9.53 3.78 6.30
N LEU A 104 -9.39 3.68 7.62
CA LEU A 104 -9.19 4.82 8.51
C LEU A 104 -7.99 4.53 9.41
N LEU A 105 -6.94 5.34 9.27
CA LEU A 105 -5.76 5.31 10.13
C LEU A 105 -5.73 6.56 11.00
N THR A 106 -5.75 6.36 12.31
CA THR A 106 -5.55 7.43 13.30
C THR A 106 -4.19 7.28 13.94
N LEU A 107 -3.37 8.32 13.89
CA LEU A 107 -2.07 8.39 14.54
C LEU A 107 -2.14 9.37 15.72
N GLY A 108 -1.87 8.86 16.92
CA GLY A 108 -1.80 9.68 18.12
C GLY A 108 -0.53 10.55 18.19
N GLU A 109 -0.45 11.36 19.24
CA GLU A 109 0.78 12.09 19.57
C GLU A 109 1.89 11.11 19.93
N ARG A 110 3.10 11.30 19.38
CA ARG A 110 4.27 10.51 19.80
C ARG A 110 4.93 11.21 20.99
N ALA A 111 5.12 10.49 22.09
CA ALA A 111 5.94 10.98 23.19
C ALA A 111 7.43 10.96 22.78
N ALA A 112 8.20 11.96 23.23
CA ALA A 112 9.64 12.04 22.97
C ALA A 112 10.43 10.86 23.58
N GLU A 113 9.90 10.27 24.65
CA GLU A 113 10.46 9.11 25.36
C GLU A 113 9.28 8.18 25.70
N GLY A 114 8.91 7.30 24.78
CA GLY A 114 7.79 6.37 24.98
C GLY A 114 7.44 5.60 23.72
N PRO A 115 6.56 4.57 23.81
CA PRO A 115 6.08 3.87 22.64
C PRO A 115 5.47 4.86 21.65
N VAL A 116 5.66 4.58 20.36
CA VAL A 116 4.99 5.27 19.26
C VAL A 116 3.52 5.54 19.63
N GLY A 117 3.09 6.80 19.52
CA GLY A 117 1.70 7.19 19.63
C GLY A 117 0.82 6.19 18.88
N ARG A 118 -0.18 5.64 19.57
CA ARG A 118 -0.90 4.44 19.12
C ARG A 118 -1.42 4.64 17.69
N ALA A 119 -0.91 3.84 16.76
CA ALA A 119 -1.46 3.74 15.42
C ALA A 119 -2.72 2.85 15.50
N GLU A 120 -3.85 3.40 15.09
CA GLU A 120 -5.14 2.72 15.08
C GLU A 120 -5.66 2.64 13.65
N LEU A 121 -5.53 1.44 13.07
CA LEU A 121 -6.09 1.14 11.75
C LEU A 121 -7.44 0.43 11.91
N SER A 122 -8.48 1.03 11.33
CA SER A 122 -9.82 0.46 11.22
C SER A 122 -10.18 0.27 9.75
N LEU A 123 -10.70 -0.91 9.43
CA LEU A 123 -11.16 -1.26 8.10
C LEU A 123 -12.68 -1.53 8.13
N THR A 124 -13.39 -1.10 7.10
CA THR A 124 -14.80 -1.46 6.89
C THR A 124 -14.97 -1.94 5.45
N LEU A 125 -15.39 -3.19 5.27
CA LEU A 125 -15.73 -3.73 3.96
C LEU A 125 -17.22 -3.50 3.68
N HIS A 126 -17.52 -2.78 2.61
CA HIS A 126 -18.86 -2.60 2.07
C HIS A 126 -19.08 -3.57 0.91
N CYS A 127 -19.96 -4.55 1.09
CA CYS A 127 -20.16 -5.63 0.13
C CYS A 127 -21.62 -6.13 0.17
N GLY A 128 -22.29 -6.17 -0.98
CA GLY A 128 -23.67 -6.68 -1.09
C GLY A 128 -24.70 -5.96 -0.19
N GLY A 129 -24.49 -4.67 0.10
CA GLY A 129 -25.35 -3.90 1.01
C GLY A 129 -25.07 -4.13 2.51
N ALA A 130 -24.12 -5.00 2.85
CA ALA A 130 -23.65 -5.21 4.22
C ALA A 130 -22.33 -4.45 4.48
N ALA A 131 -22.06 -4.18 5.75
CA ALA A 131 -20.81 -3.59 6.22
C ALA A 131 -20.16 -4.51 7.27
N TYR A 132 -18.89 -4.85 7.08
CA TYR A 132 -18.10 -5.69 7.98
C TYR A 132 -16.92 -4.88 8.51
N ALA A 133 -16.91 -4.58 9.81
CA ALA A 133 -15.91 -3.70 10.41
C ALA A 133 -14.87 -4.50 11.20
N SER A 134 -13.58 -4.18 11.03
CA SER A 134 -12.50 -4.79 11.82
C SER A 134 -12.52 -4.36 13.29
N GLY A 135 -13.14 -3.21 13.58
CA GLY A 135 -13.00 -2.48 14.84
C GLY A 135 -11.59 -1.92 15.05
N ILE A 136 -11.41 -1.22 16.18
CA ILE A 136 -10.13 -0.67 16.64
C ILE A 136 -9.50 -1.68 17.61
N ALA A 137 -8.54 -2.47 17.13
CA ALA A 137 -7.88 -3.48 17.96
C ALA A 137 -6.34 -3.41 17.91
N GLY A 138 -5.76 -2.32 17.39
CA GLY A 138 -4.34 -2.28 17.05
C GLY A 138 -3.99 -3.29 15.94
N GLY A 139 -2.70 -3.39 15.65
CA GLY A 139 -2.19 -4.27 14.60
C GLY A 139 -2.11 -3.63 13.22
N GLY A 140 -1.51 -4.36 12.29
CA GLY A 140 -1.36 -3.95 10.89
C GLY A 140 -2.61 -4.23 10.04
N PHE A 141 -2.47 -3.96 8.75
CA PHE A 141 -3.52 -4.09 7.75
C PHE A 141 -4.06 -5.53 7.63
N GLU A 142 -3.19 -6.54 7.53
CA GLU A 142 -3.64 -7.94 7.41
C GLU A 142 -4.33 -8.47 8.67
N GLU A 143 -3.94 -8.02 9.86
CA GLU A 143 -4.64 -8.41 11.09
C GLU A 143 -6.07 -7.85 11.10
N ALA A 144 -6.24 -6.59 10.69
CA ALA A 144 -7.55 -5.96 10.54
C ALA A 144 -8.38 -6.63 9.44
N LEU A 145 -7.77 -6.97 8.30
CA LEU A 145 -8.43 -7.68 7.21
C LEU A 145 -8.82 -9.11 7.62
N GLY A 146 -7.97 -9.79 8.41
CA GLY A 146 -8.26 -11.08 9.01
C GLY A 146 -9.47 -11.04 9.95
N ARG A 147 -9.68 -9.94 10.68
CA ARG A 147 -10.89 -9.71 11.49
C ARG A 147 -12.14 -9.60 10.61
N ILE A 148 -12.05 -8.93 9.46
CA ILE A 148 -13.15 -8.86 8.49
C ILE A 148 -13.42 -10.26 7.89
N ARG A 149 -12.39 -10.98 7.45
CA ARG A 149 -12.52 -12.33 6.85
C ARG A 149 -13.29 -13.29 7.77
N ARG A 150 -13.10 -13.20 9.10
CA ARG A 150 -13.83 -14.02 10.08
C ARG A 150 -15.31 -13.68 10.24
N GLN A 151 -15.75 -12.51 9.78
CA GLN A 151 -17.15 -12.06 9.84
C GLN A 151 -17.93 -12.38 8.56
N LEU A 152 -17.23 -12.71 7.47
CA LEU A 152 -17.87 -12.94 6.18
C LEU A 152 -18.69 -14.24 6.19
N PRO A 153 -19.78 -14.30 5.39
CA PRO A 153 -20.50 -15.54 5.17
C PRO A 153 -19.59 -16.66 4.67
N SER A 154 -19.89 -17.90 5.05
CA SER A 154 -19.12 -19.07 4.59
C SER A 154 -19.05 -19.16 3.07
N GLY A 155 -17.87 -19.47 2.54
CA GLY A 155 -17.64 -19.51 1.08
C GLY A 155 -17.46 -18.12 0.43
N THR A 156 -17.31 -17.06 1.23
CA THR A 156 -16.90 -15.75 0.74
C THR A 156 -15.38 -15.63 0.73
N GLU A 157 -14.79 -15.19 -0.38
CA GLU A 157 -13.36 -14.91 -0.46
C GLU A 157 -13.11 -13.46 -0.87
N LEU A 158 -12.15 -12.82 -0.21
CA LEU A 158 -11.64 -11.52 -0.60
C LEU A 158 -10.59 -11.73 -1.70
N GLY A 159 -10.86 -11.22 -2.88
CA GLY A 159 -9.92 -11.21 -3.99
C GLY A 159 -9.08 -9.94 -4.05
N GLY A 160 -8.28 -9.85 -5.10
CA GLY A 160 -7.31 -8.78 -5.28
C GLY A 160 -5.88 -9.29 -5.06
N ARG A 161 -4.90 -8.42 -5.33
CA ARG A 161 -3.51 -8.72 -5.01
C ARG A 161 -3.31 -8.63 -3.49
N PRO A 162 -2.40 -9.44 -2.92
CA PRO A 162 -1.95 -9.21 -1.56
C PRO A 162 -1.48 -7.77 -1.43
N LEU A 163 -2.13 -7.02 -0.55
CA LEU A 163 -1.72 -5.66 -0.24
C LEU A 163 -0.51 -5.75 0.70
N VAL A 164 0.41 -4.79 0.57
CA VAL A 164 1.61 -4.73 1.41
C VAL A 164 1.19 -4.70 2.89
N GLY A 165 1.93 -5.42 3.75
CA GLY A 165 1.55 -5.74 5.13
C GLY A 165 1.26 -7.23 5.39
N ALA A 166 1.55 -8.11 4.41
CA ALA A 166 1.19 -9.53 4.39
C ALA A 166 2.34 -10.50 4.72
N SER A 167 3.12 -10.20 5.76
CA SER A 167 4.15 -11.09 6.29
C SER A 167 3.89 -11.49 7.73
#